data_AF-A0A924C0R3-F1
#
_entry.id   AF-A0A924C0R3-F1
#
_cell.length_a   1.000
_cell.length_b   1.000
_cell.length_c   1.000
_cell.angle_alpha   90.00
_cell.angle_beta   90.00
_cell.angle_gamma   90.00
#
_symmetry.space_group_name_H-M   'P 1'
#
loop_
_entity.id
_entity.type
_entity.pdbx_description
1 polymer ?
#
loop_
_entity_poly.entity_id
_entity_poly.type
_entity_poly.pdbx_seq_one_letter_code
_entity_poly.pdbx_strand_id
1 'polypeptide(L)'
;MLRVSIHAGDIEERCTANQLAVLDIAYDDVAALATYVVALKMRGTGSIAQAKLEKYPRWAGSIWLLVARSICQVLYRKNQLPPSSKVDKRCAYATRICAVVERATASDHAVELGRVEISQRRNKRGCYTATFDEDILGARTADFDYGCKALNHSELLMRAICWAYYGADTFGPDPALIIPPTMMVGGVLRFHVAALAEPAMTGFRRYLDSGTVDCDDNDLPNAELYAIFLANG
;
A
#
# COMPACT_ATOMS: atom_id res chain seq x y z
N MET A 1 3.02 3.29 -11.95
CA MET A 1 3.64 2.12 -11.31
C MET A 1 4.11 2.52 -9.92
N LEU A 2 3.85 1.67 -8.92
CA LEU A 2 4.43 1.80 -7.58
C LEU A 2 5.60 0.83 -7.45
N ARG A 3 6.67 1.27 -6.80
CA ARG A 3 7.82 0.46 -6.41
C ARG A 3 7.92 0.48 -4.89
N VAL A 4 8.04 -0.69 -4.28
CA VAL A 4 8.31 -0.84 -2.86
C VAL A 4 9.70 -1.43 -2.70
N SER A 5 10.59 -0.74 -2.01
CA SER A 5 11.91 -1.29 -1.67
C SER A 5 11.97 -1.58 -0.17
N ILE A 6 12.51 -2.75 0.18
CA ILE A 6 12.72 -3.18 1.57
C ILE A 6 14.22 -3.22 1.82
N HIS A 7 14.69 -2.58 2.88
CA HIS A 7 16.11 -2.44 3.22
C HIS A 7 16.40 -2.92 4.64
N ALA A 8 17.63 -3.36 4.88
CA ALA A 8 18.14 -3.55 6.23
C ALA A 8 18.63 -2.22 6.81
N GLY A 9 18.31 -1.94 8.07
CA GLY A 9 18.71 -0.71 8.75
C GLY A 9 17.61 0.36 8.78
N ASP A 10 18.04 1.60 9.01
CA ASP A 10 17.17 2.77 9.15
C ASP A 10 16.91 3.42 7.78
N ILE A 11 15.91 4.30 7.69
CA ILE A 11 15.47 4.84 6.40
C ILE A 11 16.49 5.77 5.73
N GLU A 12 17.33 6.44 6.52
CA GLU A 12 18.40 7.32 6.04
C GLU A 12 19.57 6.56 5.45
N GLU A 13 19.71 5.27 5.80
CA GLU A 13 20.81 4.41 5.36
C GLU A 13 20.47 3.62 4.08
N ARG A 14 19.28 3.83 3.51
CA ARG A 14 18.81 3.10 2.31
C ARG A 14 19.79 3.25 1.16
N CYS A 15 20.25 2.12 0.66
CA CYS A 15 21.07 2.05 -0.54
C CYS A 15 20.87 0.70 -1.26
N THR A 16 21.42 0.56 -2.45
CA THR A 16 21.35 -0.72 -3.18
C THR A 16 22.04 -1.85 -2.41
N ALA A 17 23.06 -1.55 -1.60
CA ALA A 17 23.84 -2.53 -0.86
C ALA A 17 23.08 -3.17 0.31
N ASN A 18 22.16 -2.45 0.96
CA ASN A 18 21.33 -2.97 2.06
C ASN A 18 19.91 -3.34 1.60
N GLN A 19 19.62 -3.28 0.30
CA GLN A 19 18.33 -3.66 -0.26
C GLN A 19 18.12 -5.18 -0.16
N LEU A 20 16.98 -5.56 0.42
CA LEU A 20 16.58 -6.95 0.71
C LEU A 20 15.55 -7.46 -0.29
N ALA A 21 14.62 -6.61 -0.71
CA ALA A 21 13.60 -6.96 -1.70
C ALA A 21 13.08 -5.73 -2.45
N VAL A 22 12.50 -5.97 -3.63
CA VAL A 22 11.75 -4.99 -4.42
C VAL A 22 10.45 -5.61 -4.87
N LEU A 23 9.34 -4.93 -4.59
CA LEU A 23 8.02 -5.25 -5.12
C LEU A 23 7.61 -4.15 -6.09
N ASP A 24 7.40 -4.49 -7.35
CA ASP A 24 6.81 -3.61 -8.34
C ASP A 24 5.31 -3.93 -8.46
N ILE A 25 4.47 -2.90 -8.41
CA ILE A 25 3.01 -2.96 -8.53
C ILE A 25 2.61 -2.05 -9.70
N ALA A 26 2.20 -2.67 -10.80
CA ALA A 26 1.80 -1.97 -12.02
C ALA A 26 0.33 -2.29 -12.35
N TYR A 27 -0.34 -1.37 -13.04
CA TYR A 27 -1.66 -1.67 -13.58
C TYR A 27 -1.56 -2.69 -14.73
N ASP A 28 -2.40 -3.71 -14.67
CA ASP A 28 -2.76 -4.57 -15.80
C ASP A 28 -3.96 -3.98 -16.54
N ASP A 29 -4.95 -3.54 -15.76
CA ASP A 29 -6.19 -2.89 -16.21
C ASP A 29 -6.54 -1.76 -15.26
N VAL A 30 -6.81 -0.58 -15.82
CA VAL A 30 -7.10 0.64 -15.06
C VAL A 30 -8.60 0.90 -15.08
N ALA A 31 -9.25 0.65 -13.95
CA ALA A 31 -10.66 0.89 -13.72
C ALA A 31 -10.90 1.19 -12.24
N ALA A 32 -12.12 1.57 -11.86
CA ALA A 32 -12.48 1.78 -10.45
C ALA A 32 -12.16 0.55 -9.57
N LEU A 33 -12.34 -0.65 -10.13
CA LEU A 33 -11.84 -1.92 -9.60
C LEU A 33 -10.67 -2.38 -10.47
N ALA A 34 -9.47 -1.94 -10.14
CA ALA A 34 -8.29 -2.17 -10.96
C ALA A 34 -7.72 -3.57 -10.80
N THR A 35 -7.04 -4.05 -11.84
CA THR A 35 -6.20 -5.24 -11.76
C THR A 35 -4.74 -4.81 -11.80
N TYR A 36 -3.94 -5.33 -10.87
CA TYR A 36 -2.52 -5.05 -10.78
C TYR A 36 -1.68 -6.27 -11.13
N VAL A 37 -0.64 -6.10 -11.94
CA VAL A 37 0.47 -7.05 -12.06
C VAL A 37 1.49 -6.74 -10.97
N VAL A 38 1.85 -7.77 -10.20
CA VAL A 38 2.76 -7.65 -9.07
C VAL A 38 3.98 -8.55 -9.26
N ALA A 39 5.16 -7.98 -9.08
CA ALA A 39 6.44 -8.67 -9.26
C ALA A 39 7.34 -8.46 -8.04
N LEU A 40 7.81 -9.55 -7.42
CA LEU A 40 8.69 -9.49 -6.25
C LEU A 40 10.06 -10.08 -6.60
N LYS A 41 11.12 -9.31 -6.32
CA LYS A 41 12.50 -9.76 -6.36
C LYS A 41 13.08 -9.73 -4.95
N MET A 42 13.63 -10.85 -4.49
CA MET A 42 14.27 -10.95 -3.17
C MET A 42 15.76 -11.20 -3.31
N ARG A 43 16.57 -10.57 -2.48
CA ARG A 43 18.02 -10.83 -2.42
C ARG A 43 18.27 -12.28 -2.02
N GLY A 44 19.17 -12.95 -2.73
CA GLY A 44 19.52 -14.35 -2.51
C GLY A 44 18.56 -15.38 -3.14
N THR A 45 17.28 -15.04 -3.33
CA THR A 45 16.29 -15.94 -3.98
C THR A 45 16.06 -15.59 -5.45
N GLY A 46 16.26 -14.33 -5.84
CA GLY A 46 15.97 -13.86 -7.19
C GLY A 46 14.52 -13.42 -7.39
N SER A 47 14.07 -13.41 -8.64
CA SER A 47 12.71 -13.02 -9.01
C SER A 47 11.72 -14.15 -8.75
N ILE A 48 10.63 -13.85 -8.06
CA ILE A 48 9.49 -14.74 -7.90
C ILE A 48 8.57 -14.57 -9.12
N ALA A 49 7.91 -15.64 -9.56
CA ALA A 49 6.92 -15.55 -10.63
C ALA A 49 5.86 -14.47 -10.32
N GLN A 50 5.52 -13.66 -11.30
CA GLN A 50 4.56 -12.57 -11.15
C GLN A 50 3.18 -13.09 -10.74
N ALA A 51 2.35 -12.23 -10.15
CA ALA A 51 0.97 -12.54 -9.84
C ALA A 51 0.05 -11.39 -10.27
N LYS A 52 -1.26 -11.63 -10.25
CA LYS A 52 -2.28 -10.59 -10.44
C LYS A 52 -3.09 -10.39 -9.18
N LEU A 53 -3.28 -9.14 -8.76
CA LEU A 53 -4.25 -8.72 -7.76
C LEU A 53 -5.45 -8.13 -8.50
N GLU A 54 -6.52 -8.91 -8.59
CA GLU A 54 -7.70 -8.57 -9.40
C GLU A 54 -8.71 -7.75 -8.61
N LYS A 55 -9.40 -6.84 -9.33
CA LYS A 55 -10.57 -6.08 -8.82
C LYS A 55 -10.32 -5.33 -7.51
N TYR A 56 -9.11 -4.82 -7.30
CA TYR A 56 -8.79 -4.04 -6.11
C TYR A 56 -9.33 -2.61 -6.26
N PRO A 57 -10.14 -2.11 -5.31
CA PRO A 57 -10.78 -0.82 -5.45
C PRO A 57 -9.78 0.32 -5.31
N ARG A 58 -9.73 1.18 -6.32
CA ARG A 58 -8.83 2.34 -6.33
C ARG A 58 -9.27 3.38 -5.31
N TRP A 59 -8.28 4.04 -4.70
CA TRP A 59 -8.51 5.12 -3.74
C TRP A 59 -9.41 4.76 -2.54
N ALA A 60 -9.58 3.47 -2.25
CA ALA A 60 -10.50 2.97 -1.24
C ALA A 60 -9.87 2.73 0.14
N GLY A 61 -8.54 2.78 0.24
CA GLY A 61 -7.82 2.53 1.48
C GLY A 61 -6.33 2.84 1.36
N SER A 62 -5.60 2.56 2.42
CA SER A 62 -4.16 2.84 2.49
C SER A 62 -3.36 2.17 1.38
N ILE A 63 -2.31 2.87 0.93
CA ILE A 63 -1.33 2.30 0.01
C ILE A 63 -0.65 1.06 0.59
N TRP A 64 -0.47 1.02 1.92
CA TRP A 64 0.10 -0.13 2.62
C TRP A 64 -0.80 -1.37 2.51
N LEU A 65 -2.12 -1.22 2.49
CA LEU A 65 -3.03 -2.35 2.27
C LEU A 65 -2.87 -2.94 0.86
N LEU A 66 -2.70 -2.10 -0.15
CA LEU A 66 -2.36 -2.55 -1.52
C LEU A 66 -1.01 -3.29 -1.53
N VAL A 67 0.01 -2.76 -0.85
CA VAL A 67 1.32 -3.42 -0.70
C VAL A 67 1.18 -4.78 -0.03
N ALA A 68 0.50 -4.87 1.11
CA ALA A 68 0.35 -6.13 1.85
C ALA A 68 -0.37 -7.20 1.03
N ARG A 69 -1.46 -6.83 0.35
CA ARG A 69 -2.20 -7.76 -0.52
C ARG A 69 -1.39 -8.18 -1.74
N SER A 70 -0.61 -7.27 -2.32
CA SER A 70 0.33 -7.58 -3.40
C SER A 70 1.41 -8.57 -2.98
N ILE A 71 2.01 -8.37 -1.81
CA ILE A 71 2.97 -9.31 -1.21
C ILE A 71 2.32 -10.68 -1.01
N CYS A 72 1.13 -10.71 -0.41
CA CYS A 72 0.41 -11.96 -0.17
C CYS A 72 0.12 -12.71 -1.47
N GLN A 73 -0.30 -11.98 -2.50
CA GLN A 73 -0.62 -12.56 -3.80
C GLN A 73 0.62 -13.16 -4.48
N VAL A 74 1.80 -12.54 -4.35
CA VAL A 74 3.04 -13.11 -4.91
C VAL A 74 3.57 -14.29 -4.09
N LEU A 75 3.52 -14.21 -2.75
CA LEU A 75 4.06 -15.25 -1.87
C LEU A 75 3.16 -16.48 -1.76
N TYR A 76 1.84 -16.29 -1.70
CA TYR A 76 0.86 -17.35 -1.41
C TYR A 76 -0.12 -17.64 -2.54
N ARG A 77 -0.12 -16.84 -3.62
CA ARG A 77 -1.04 -16.98 -4.77
C ARG A 77 -2.52 -16.85 -4.38
N LYS A 78 -2.79 -16.21 -3.25
CA LYS A 78 -4.13 -16.00 -2.70
C LYS A 78 -4.16 -14.64 -2.00
N ASN A 79 -5.29 -13.96 -2.08
CA ASN A 79 -5.57 -12.75 -1.30
C ASN A 79 -6.03 -13.12 0.14
N GLN A 80 -5.37 -14.13 0.73
CA GLN A 80 -5.65 -14.61 2.07
C GLN A 80 -4.35 -15.00 2.74
N LEU A 81 -4.04 -14.32 3.84
CA LEU A 81 -2.84 -14.56 4.61
C LEU A 81 -3.08 -15.69 5.63
N PRO A 82 -2.34 -16.81 5.59
CA PRO A 82 -2.41 -17.81 6.65
C PRO A 82 -2.01 -17.21 8.01
N PRO A 83 -2.58 -17.68 9.14
CA PRO A 83 -2.15 -17.25 10.47
C PRO A 83 -0.64 -17.45 10.69
N SER A 84 -0.04 -16.56 11.47
CA SER A 84 1.39 -16.62 11.80
C SER A 84 1.70 -17.85 12.64
N SER A 85 2.87 -18.43 12.43
CA SER A 85 3.40 -19.45 13.34
C SER A 85 3.81 -18.82 14.67
N LYS A 86 3.79 -19.60 15.75
CA LYS A 86 4.35 -19.16 17.04
C LYS A 86 5.82 -18.79 16.86
N VAL A 87 6.23 -17.71 17.53
CA VAL A 87 7.60 -17.17 17.48
C VAL A 87 8.62 -18.24 17.87
N ASP A 88 9.52 -18.59 16.93
CA ASP A 88 10.64 -19.49 17.21
C ASP A 88 11.90 -18.74 17.65
N LYS A 89 12.17 -18.73 18.96
CA LYS A 89 13.32 -18.00 19.56
C LYS A 89 14.71 -18.41 19.02
N ARG A 90 14.81 -19.54 18.32
CA ARG A 90 16.06 -20.09 17.76
C ARG A 90 16.44 -19.47 16.40
N CYS A 91 15.53 -18.73 15.77
CA CYS A 91 15.73 -18.21 14.42
C CYS A 91 16.52 -16.90 14.40
N ALA A 92 17.04 -16.55 13.22
CA ALA A 92 17.60 -15.25 12.96
C ALA A 92 16.49 -14.21 12.82
N TYR A 93 16.64 -13.07 13.49
CA TYR A 93 15.70 -11.96 13.49
C TYR A 93 16.38 -10.72 12.91
N ALA A 94 15.65 -9.92 12.15
CA ALA A 94 16.13 -8.60 11.79
C ALA A 94 16.01 -7.69 13.00
N THR A 95 17.08 -6.97 13.33
CA THR A 95 17.02 -5.96 14.40
C THR A 95 16.22 -4.75 13.91
N ARG A 96 16.44 -4.33 12.66
CA ARG A 96 15.74 -3.24 11.99
C ARG A 96 15.64 -3.49 10.49
N ILE A 97 14.48 -3.19 9.94
CA ILE A 97 14.27 -3.01 8.50
C ILE A 97 13.45 -1.76 8.26
N CYS A 98 13.58 -1.19 7.08
CA CYS A 98 12.68 -0.15 6.60
C CYS A 98 12.12 -0.53 5.23
N ALA A 99 10.99 0.06 4.87
CA ALA A 99 10.49 -0.01 3.51
C ALA A 99 9.92 1.34 3.08
N VAL A 100 9.97 1.61 1.78
CA VAL A 100 9.35 2.79 1.18
C VAL A 100 8.49 2.41 0.00
N VAL A 101 7.46 3.21 -0.25
CA VAL A 101 6.63 3.13 -1.44
C VAL A 101 6.87 4.38 -2.27
N GLU A 102 7.31 4.17 -3.50
CA GLU A 102 7.61 5.24 -4.43
C GLU A 102 6.74 5.11 -5.68
N ARG A 103 6.24 6.24 -6.17
CA ARG A 103 5.60 6.33 -7.49
C ARG A 103 6.64 6.73 -8.52
N ALA A 104 6.79 5.90 -9.55
CA ALA A 104 7.63 6.24 -10.70
C ALA A 104 7.04 7.47 -11.43
N THR A 105 7.91 8.41 -11.80
CA THR A 105 7.57 9.57 -12.63
C THR A 105 8.31 9.50 -13.96
N ALA A 106 7.89 10.32 -14.94
CA ALA A 106 8.56 10.40 -16.23
C ALA A 106 9.98 10.98 -16.15
N SER A 107 10.34 11.66 -15.06
CA SER A 107 11.60 12.38 -14.88
C SER A 107 12.64 11.61 -14.06
N ASP A 108 12.52 10.28 -13.91
CA ASP A 108 13.35 9.40 -13.06
C ASP A 108 13.38 9.76 -11.55
N HIS A 109 12.85 10.91 -11.15
CA HIS A 109 12.64 11.31 -9.76
C HIS A 109 11.37 10.63 -9.20
N ALA A 110 11.55 9.54 -8.46
CA ALA A 110 10.44 8.88 -7.79
C ALA A 110 9.84 9.80 -6.71
N VAL A 111 8.52 9.76 -6.54
CA VAL A 111 7.82 10.47 -5.44
C VAL A 111 7.56 9.47 -4.33
N GLU A 112 8.13 9.69 -3.14
CA GLU A 112 7.83 8.89 -1.95
C GLU A 112 6.38 9.13 -1.52
N LEU A 113 5.59 8.06 -1.45
CA LEU A 113 4.17 8.08 -1.03
C LEU A 113 3.96 7.50 0.37
N GLY A 114 4.95 6.78 0.88
CA GLY A 114 4.91 6.25 2.24
C GLY A 114 6.22 5.59 2.61
N ARG A 115 6.46 5.51 3.92
CA ARG A 115 7.59 4.84 4.52
C ARG A 115 7.20 4.08 5.79
N VAL A 116 7.99 3.08 6.13
CA VAL A 116 7.86 2.34 7.38
C VAL A 116 9.22 1.99 7.94
N GLU A 117 9.34 2.11 9.26
CA GLU A 117 10.46 1.55 10.03
C GLU A 117 9.93 0.45 10.93
N ILE A 118 10.56 -0.73 10.86
CA ILE A 118 10.21 -1.90 11.66
C ILE A 118 11.44 -2.24 12.50
N SER A 119 11.31 -2.07 13.81
CA SER A 119 12.40 -2.34 14.76
C SER A 119 12.00 -3.43 15.74
N GLN A 120 12.95 -4.31 16.03
CA GLN A 120 12.79 -5.31 17.06
C GLN A 120 12.82 -4.63 18.44
N ARG A 121 11.86 -4.96 19.29
CA ARG A 121 11.81 -4.45 20.67
C ARG A 121 13.00 -4.98 21.47
N ARG A 122 13.65 -4.07 22.21
CA ARG A 122 14.79 -4.40 23.06
C ARG A 122 14.47 -5.62 23.93
N ASN A 123 15.38 -6.61 23.92
CA ASN A 123 15.34 -7.82 24.74
C ASN A 123 14.23 -8.85 24.44
N LYS A 124 13.43 -8.68 23.37
CA LYS A 124 12.41 -9.67 22.96
C LYS A 124 12.58 -10.09 21.50
N ARG A 125 13.07 -11.31 21.28
CA ARG A 125 13.15 -11.93 19.95
C ARG A 125 11.77 -12.15 19.37
N GLY A 126 11.59 -11.72 18.12
CA GLY A 126 10.34 -11.85 17.38
C GLY A 126 9.23 -10.89 17.80
N CYS A 127 9.51 -9.89 18.64
CA CYS A 127 8.57 -8.81 18.94
C CYS A 127 9.06 -7.54 18.26
N TYR A 128 8.19 -6.91 17.49
CA TYR A 128 8.51 -5.75 16.67
C TYR A 128 7.58 -4.57 16.98
N THR A 129 8.06 -3.37 16.69
CA THR A 129 7.28 -2.16 16.55
C THR A 129 7.48 -1.64 15.13
N ALA A 130 6.37 -1.34 14.44
CA ALA A 130 6.37 -0.73 13.12
C ALA A 130 5.76 0.66 13.20
N THR A 131 6.45 1.64 12.62
CA THR A 131 5.96 3.02 12.47
C THR A 131 5.83 3.32 11.00
N PHE A 132 4.60 3.43 10.54
CA PHE A 132 4.20 3.77 9.18
C PHE A 132 3.95 5.27 9.07
N ASP A 133 4.23 5.81 7.90
CA ASP A 133 3.89 7.15 7.46
C ASP A 133 3.41 7.02 6.00
N GLU A 134 2.31 7.68 5.67
CA GLU A 134 1.78 7.72 4.30
C GLU A 134 1.22 9.09 3.98
N ASP A 135 1.35 9.48 2.72
CA ASP A 135 1.05 10.82 2.21
C ASP A 135 -0.36 11.33 2.54
N ILE A 136 -1.38 10.45 2.55
CA ILE A 136 -2.79 10.87 2.71
C ILE A 136 -3.35 10.53 4.09
N LEU A 137 -3.19 9.30 4.56
CA LEU A 137 -3.80 8.85 5.83
C LEU A 137 -2.88 9.05 7.05
N GLY A 138 -1.67 9.56 6.84
CA GLY A 138 -0.72 9.92 7.89
C GLY A 138 -0.08 8.74 8.61
N ALA A 139 0.44 9.02 9.81
CA ALA A 139 1.25 8.07 10.56
C ALA A 139 0.42 7.05 11.34
N ARG A 140 0.95 5.83 11.46
CA ARG A 140 0.39 4.74 12.28
C ARG A 140 1.50 3.96 12.96
N THR A 141 1.24 3.45 14.16
CA THR A 141 2.19 2.60 14.87
C THR A 141 1.50 1.33 15.32
N ALA A 142 2.18 0.20 15.23
CA ALA A 142 1.72 -1.06 15.78
C ALA A 142 2.85 -1.90 16.34
N ASP A 143 2.47 -2.71 17.31
CA ASP A 143 3.32 -3.72 17.91
C ASP A 143 2.81 -5.10 17.51
N PHE A 144 3.74 -6.00 17.21
CA PHE A 144 3.36 -7.32 16.75
C PHE A 144 4.43 -8.37 16.99
N ASP A 145 3.98 -9.62 16.97
CA ASP A 145 4.85 -10.79 17.05
C ASP A 145 5.04 -11.40 15.66
N TYR A 146 6.29 -11.68 15.32
CA TYR A 146 6.68 -12.39 14.12
C TYR A 146 7.93 -13.23 14.38
N GLY A 147 7.86 -14.53 14.14
CA GLY A 147 9.02 -15.41 14.26
C GLY A 147 8.82 -16.68 13.48
N CYS A 148 9.23 -16.63 12.21
CA CYS A 148 9.25 -17.78 11.32
C CYS A 148 10.60 -18.50 11.36
N LYS A 149 10.63 -19.75 10.88
CA LYS A 149 11.85 -20.56 10.85
C LYS A 149 12.96 -19.92 9.99
N ALA A 150 12.56 -19.28 8.90
CA ALA A 150 13.43 -18.58 7.96
C ALA A 150 12.85 -17.19 7.67
N LEU A 151 13.59 -16.15 8.06
CA LEU A 151 13.16 -14.75 7.96
C LEU A 151 12.84 -14.37 6.51
N ASN A 152 11.58 -14.02 6.24
CA ASN A 152 11.15 -13.41 4.99
C ASN A 152 10.79 -11.94 5.27
N HIS A 153 11.62 -11.02 4.78
CA HIS A 153 11.44 -9.59 5.03
C HIS A 153 10.15 -9.02 4.40
N SER A 154 9.73 -9.56 3.26
CA SER A 154 8.45 -9.17 2.64
C SER A 154 7.28 -9.66 3.47
N GLU A 155 7.35 -10.87 4.02
CA GLU A 155 6.31 -11.36 4.94
C GLU A 155 6.31 -10.56 6.25
N LEU A 156 7.48 -10.24 6.81
CA LEU A 156 7.59 -9.37 8.00
C LEU A 156 6.91 -8.02 7.78
N LEU A 157 7.16 -7.36 6.63
CA LEU A 157 6.48 -6.12 6.25
C LEU A 157 4.97 -6.31 6.13
N MET A 158 4.51 -7.33 5.41
CA MET A 158 3.08 -7.62 5.27
C MET A 158 2.40 -7.85 6.63
N ARG A 159 3.05 -8.56 7.55
CA ARG A 159 2.53 -8.80 8.91
C ARG A 159 2.47 -7.52 9.73
N ALA A 160 3.50 -6.66 9.63
CA ALA A 160 3.49 -5.34 10.24
C ALA A 160 2.29 -4.51 9.78
N ILE A 161 1.99 -4.55 8.48
CA ILE A 161 0.83 -3.85 7.91
C ILE A 161 -0.49 -4.41 8.46
N CYS A 162 -0.66 -5.74 8.52
CA CYS A 162 -1.87 -6.33 9.10
C CYS A 162 -2.13 -5.86 10.54
N TRP A 163 -1.08 -5.82 11.36
CA TRP A 163 -1.21 -5.34 12.73
C TRP A 163 -1.50 -3.84 12.82
N ALA A 164 -0.90 -3.02 11.96
CA ALA A 164 -1.15 -1.58 11.93
C ALA A 164 -2.56 -1.19 11.49
N TYR A 165 -3.18 -1.95 10.59
CA TYR A 165 -4.48 -1.60 10.02
C TYR A 165 -5.64 -2.42 10.56
N TYR A 166 -5.39 -3.64 11.04
CA TYR A 166 -6.43 -4.55 11.51
C TYR A 166 -6.24 -5.03 12.95
N GLY A 167 -5.11 -4.74 13.59
CA GLY A 167 -4.81 -5.24 14.94
C GLY A 167 -4.75 -6.77 15.00
N ALA A 168 -4.46 -7.43 13.89
CA ALA A 168 -4.43 -8.88 13.75
C ALA A 168 -3.30 -9.31 12.80
N ASP A 169 -2.94 -10.59 12.84
CA ASP A 169 -1.92 -11.18 11.98
C ASP A 169 -2.44 -11.60 10.60
N THR A 170 -3.73 -11.39 10.33
CA THR A 170 -4.42 -11.71 9.07
C THR A 170 -5.09 -10.48 8.48
N PHE A 171 -5.52 -10.56 7.22
CA PHE A 171 -6.25 -9.46 6.59
C PHE A 171 -7.66 -9.31 7.15
N GLY A 172 -8.06 -8.06 7.34
CA GLY A 172 -9.47 -7.70 7.44
C GLY A 172 -10.19 -7.76 6.08
N PRO A 173 -11.44 -7.26 6.01
CA PRO A 173 -12.19 -7.17 4.76
C PRO A 173 -11.45 -6.31 3.73
N ASP A 174 -11.73 -6.57 2.45
CA ASP A 174 -11.30 -5.66 1.38
C ASP A 174 -11.92 -4.27 1.62
N PRO A 175 -11.16 -3.18 1.36
CA PRO A 175 -11.75 -1.85 1.41
C PRO A 175 -12.89 -1.75 0.38
N ALA A 176 -13.96 -1.04 0.71
CA ALA A 176 -15.06 -0.82 -0.23
C ALA A 176 -14.74 0.36 -1.15
N LEU A 177 -15.12 0.27 -2.43
CA LEU A 177 -15.01 1.40 -3.35
C LEU A 177 -15.80 2.60 -2.79
N ILE A 178 -15.15 3.76 -2.70
CA ILE A 178 -15.78 4.97 -2.16
C ILE A 178 -16.62 5.60 -3.27
N ILE A 179 -17.94 5.58 -3.09
CA ILE A 179 -18.92 6.18 -4.01
C ILE A 179 -19.67 7.27 -3.23
N PRO A 180 -19.54 8.55 -3.63
CA PRO A 180 -20.21 9.64 -2.94
C PRO A 180 -21.72 9.63 -3.24
N PRO A 181 -22.57 10.12 -2.32
CA PRO A 181 -23.97 10.39 -2.63
C PRO A 181 -24.08 11.49 -3.68
N THR A 182 -25.00 11.32 -4.63
CA THR A 182 -25.18 12.24 -5.76
C THR A 182 -26.48 13.02 -5.68
N MET A 183 -26.51 14.19 -6.32
CA MET A 183 -27.67 15.07 -6.42
C MET A 183 -27.79 15.69 -7.82
N MET A 184 -29.02 15.98 -8.24
CA MET A 184 -29.29 16.61 -9.53
C MET A 184 -29.22 18.13 -9.41
N VAL A 185 -28.33 18.79 -10.15
CA VAL A 185 -28.18 20.25 -10.18
C VAL A 185 -28.10 20.70 -11.63
N GLY A 186 -29.04 21.53 -12.08
CA GLY A 186 -29.07 22.01 -13.46
C GLY A 186 -29.16 20.89 -14.51
N GLY A 187 -29.78 19.74 -14.17
CA GLY A 187 -29.88 18.57 -15.05
C GLY A 187 -28.62 17.69 -15.12
N VAL A 188 -27.59 17.99 -14.33
CA VAL A 188 -26.35 17.22 -14.24
C VAL A 188 -26.26 16.55 -12.87
N LEU A 189 -25.82 15.30 -12.85
CA LEU A 189 -25.55 14.56 -11.62
C LEU A 189 -24.23 15.05 -11.02
N ARG A 190 -24.28 15.66 -9.83
CA ARG A 190 -23.13 16.21 -9.12
C ARG A 190 -23.01 15.60 -7.73
N PHE A 191 -21.88 15.80 -7.07
CA PHE A 191 -21.70 15.43 -5.68
C PHE A 191 -20.78 16.44 -4.98
N HIS A 192 -20.86 16.50 -3.65
CA HIS A 192 -19.99 17.35 -2.86
C HIS A 192 -18.66 16.63 -2.58
N VAL A 193 -17.51 17.23 -2.90
CA VAL A 193 -16.20 16.56 -2.73
C VAL A 193 -15.95 16.16 -1.27
N ALA A 194 -16.37 16.99 -0.31
CA ALA A 194 -16.29 16.68 1.12
C ALA A 194 -17.11 15.43 1.56
N ALA A 195 -17.97 14.87 0.70
CA ALA A 195 -18.66 13.61 0.97
C ALA A 195 -17.80 12.37 0.68
N LEU A 196 -16.64 12.53 0.04
CA LEU A 196 -15.66 11.46 -0.14
C LEU A 196 -14.90 11.22 1.17
N ALA A 197 -14.70 9.94 1.51
CA ALA A 197 -13.76 9.57 2.55
C ALA A 197 -12.31 9.58 2.01
N GLU A 198 -11.33 9.66 2.91
CA GLU A 198 -9.93 9.48 2.53
C GLU A 198 -9.62 8.00 2.24
N PRO A 199 -8.75 7.70 1.25
CA PRO A 199 -7.91 8.65 0.50
C PRO A 199 -8.53 9.22 -0.78
N ALA A 200 -9.78 8.86 -1.11
CA ALA A 200 -10.42 9.29 -2.36
C ALA A 200 -10.62 10.81 -2.42
N MET A 201 -10.94 11.47 -1.31
CA MET A 201 -11.11 12.93 -1.28
C MET A 201 -9.83 13.66 -1.69
N THR A 202 -8.71 13.40 -1.02
CA THR A 202 -7.44 14.06 -1.33
C THR A 202 -6.94 13.68 -2.72
N GLY A 203 -7.07 12.40 -3.11
CA GLY A 203 -6.71 11.95 -4.45
C GLY A 203 -7.47 12.68 -5.56
N PHE A 204 -8.79 12.82 -5.39
CA PHE A 204 -9.64 13.49 -6.36
C PHE A 204 -9.38 14.99 -6.42
N ARG A 205 -9.17 15.67 -5.29
CA ARG A 205 -8.77 17.09 -5.28
C ARG A 205 -7.49 17.33 -6.06
N ARG A 206 -6.45 16.52 -5.82
CA ARG A 206 -5.19 16.62 -6.58
C ARG A 206 -5.37 16.36 -8.07
N TYR A 207 -6.33 15.51 -8.44
CA TYR A 207 -6.70 15.29 -9.83
C TYR A 207 -7.37 16.54 -10.45
N LEU A 208 -8.31 17.18 -9.76
CA LEU A 208 -8.91 18.45 -10.20
C LEU A 208 -7.84 19.56 -10.33
N ASP A 209 -6.96 19.68 -9.34
CA ASP A 209 -5.90 20.69 -9.30
C ASP A 209 -4.79 20.48 -10.34
N SER A 210 -4.73 19.29 -10.97
CA SER A 210 -3.73 18.99 -12.00
C SER A 210 -3.94 19.80 -13.29
N GLY A 211 -5.06 20.50 -13.43
CA GLY A 211 -5.40 21.28 -14.63
C GLY A 211 -5.70 20.42 -15.85
N THR A 212 -5.82 19.09 -15.69
CA THR A 212 -6.15 18.17 -16.78
C THR A 212 -7.64 18.16 -17.11
N VAL A 213 -8.47 18.79 -16.28
CA VAL A 213 -9.92 18.83 -16.42
C VAL A 213 -10.42 20.24 -16.15
N ASP A 214 -11.27 20.73 -17.05
CA ASP A 214 -12.02 21.96 -16.84
C ASP A 214 -13.23 21.65 -15.95
N CYS A 215 -13.28 22.25 -14.77
CA CYS A 215 -14.36 22.07 -13.80
C CYS A 215 -14.86 23.43 -13.33
N ASP A 216 -16.11 23.76 -13.66
CA ASP A 216 -16.72 25.03 -13.29
C ASP A 216 -16.85 25.23 -11.77
N ASP A 217 -16.92 24.13 -11.01
CA ASP A 217 -17.08 24.13 -9.56
C ASP A 217 -16.36 22.91 -8.94
N ASN A 218 -15.21 23.18 -8.34
CA ASN A 218 -14.36 22.15 -7.72
C ASN A 218 -14.99 21.53 -6.46
N ASP A 219 -15.97 22.17 -5.82
CA ASP A 219 -16.65 21.63 -4.65
C ASP A 219 -17.88 20.79 -5.04
N LEU A 220 -18.52 21.09 -6.18
CA LEU A 220 -19.64 20.35 -6.77
C LEU A 220 -19.35 19.85 -8.21
N PRO A 221 -18.35 18.97 -8.40
CA PRO A 221 -18.03 18.43 -9.71
C PRO A 221 -19.11 17.46 -10.22
N ASN A 222 -19.11 17.23 -11.54
CA ASN A 222 -19.91 16.19 -12.18
C ASN A 222 -19.51 14.80 -11.62
N ALA A 223 -20.49 13.96 -11.29
CA ALA A 223 -20.25 12.59 -10.84
C ALA A 223 -19.50 11.74 -11.88
N GLU A 224 -19.71 12.01 -13.17
CA GLU A 224 -19.00 11.35 -14.28
C GLU A 224 -17.49 11.66 -14.24
N LEU A 225 -17.12 12.85 -13.77
CA LEU A 225 -15.72 13.23 -13.62
C LEU A 225 -15.00 12.39 -12.55
N TYR A 226 -15.70 12.03 -11.48
CA TYR A 226 -15.15 11.13 -10.48
C TYR A 226 -15.00 9.70 -11.02
N ALA A 227 -15.91 9.24 -11.87
CA ALA A 227 -15.74 7.95 -12.57
C ALA A 227 -14.51 7.97 -13.50
N ILE A 228 -14.28 9.07 -14.21
CA ILE A 228 -13.08 9.28 -15.04
C ILE A 228 -11.82 9.28 -14.18
N PHE A 229 -11.82 9.97 -13.03
CA PHE A 229 -10.71 9.92 -12.07
C PHE A 229 -10.39 8.49 -11.61
N LEU A 230 -11.42 7.71 -11.29
CA LEU A 230 -11.23 6.31 -10.91
C LEU A 230 -10.73 5.43 -12.07
N ALA A 231 -10.94 5.83 -13.33
CA ALA A 231 -10.43 5.14 -14.50
C ALA A 231 -9.03 5.62 -14.94
N ASN A 232 -8.68 6.88 -14.70
CA ASN A 232 -7.53 7.52 -15.36
C ASN A 232 -6.57 8.27 -14.42
N GLY A 233 -6.97 8.55 -13.18
CA GLY A 233 -6.17 9.31 -12.20
C GLY A 233 -5.13 8.49 -11.45
#